data_AF-A0A388LFZ2-F1
#
_entry.id   AF-A0A388LFZ2-F1
#
_cell.length_a   1.000
_cell.length_b   1.000
_cell.length_c   1.000
_cell.angle_alpha   90.00
_cell.angle_beta   90.00
_cell.angle_gamma   90.00
#
_symmetry.space_group_name_H-M   'P 1'
#
loop_
_entity.id
_entity.type
_entity.pdbx_description
1 polymer ?
#
loop_
_entity_poly.entity_id
_entity_poly.type
_entity_poly.pdbx_seq_one_letter_code
_entity_poly.pdbx_strand_id
1 'polypeptide(L)'
;MRVCYVVQDQDSILMGWHPELVTTIRPFSALKPPNVHCQIAMLAIPADVLLRVHQASNGQAPFLIENLSFSDWATMVAVMQTRPHELEDKIKELAANIAEVCRKSAMENIELNLIVAKGEKILLELHGYDTSHLECAGQISTNDTSETFMDTYISTIALTPAELDYLKKKEVLRRDNAYMEITSSSNETSHKLGKNSSFLPLASSTWMEKAVQKVHNRLWKLNSFNYTTPISVDAYMALVGLSNTDIDNCRTTARNATIHFPAGRVGYDADFLPIAKLEKGKCPKKPVLHQKGIPSFPADLPELKKLWNVGRPFQKCACNGCELNLTWLDHTIWYIIGNLDKLDLNAPSDKIRMLEFQALVRTSWKRPILAQITFLFI
;
A
#
# COMPACT_ATOMS: atom_id res chain seq x y z
N MET A 1 56.23 -15.07 7.56
CA MET A 1 55.18 -16.10 7.41
C MET A 1 54.04 -15.76 8.36
N ARG A 2 52.78 -16.01 7.96
CA ARG A 2 51.48 -15.52 8.50
C ARG A 2 50.98 -14.26 7.77
N VAL A 3 50.47 -14.41 6.55
CA VAL A 3 49.12 -14.86 6.15
C VAL A 3 48.06 -13.84 6.57
N CYS A 4 47.77 -12.94 5.64
CA CYS A 4 46.58 -12.11 5.60
C CYS A 4 45.37 -13.02 5.40
N TYR A 5 44.41 -12.98 6.32
CA TYR A 5 43.04 -13.36 6.00
C TYR A 5 42.32 -12.12 5.50
N VAL A 6 42.22 -12.01 4.18
CA VAL A 6 41.15 -11.25 3.53
C VAL A 6 39.88 -12.04 3.80
N VAL A 7 39.13 -11.67 4.83
CA VAL A 7 37.71 -12.05 4.91
C VAL A 7 37.02 -11.14 3.89
N GLN A 8 36.67 -11.71 2.75
CA GLN A 8 35.82 -11.06 1.78
C GLN A 8 34.51 -10.70 2.46
N ASP A 9 34.24 -9.41 2.41
CA ASP A 9 33.11 -8.74 3.01
C ASP A 9 31.78 -9.27 2.42
N GLN A 10 31.08 -10.10 3.19
CA GLN A 10 29.70 -10.51 2.92
C GLN A 10 28.70 -9.37 3.22
N ASP A 11 29.16 -8.20 3.71
CA ASP A 11 28.28 -7.12 4.15
C ASP A 11 27.75 -6.22 3.02
N SER A 12 28.08 -6.48 1.75
CA SER A 12 27.49 -5.73 0.62
C SER A 12 26.05 -6.15 0.25
N ILE A 13 25.52 -7.24 0.83
CA ILE A 13 24.16 -7.74 0.56
C ILE A 13 23.09 -7.09 1.49
N LEU A 14 23.51 -6.34 2.52
CA LEU A 14 22.63 -5.85 3.59
C LEU A 14 21.87 -4.54 3.33
N MET A 15 21.90 -3.97 2.12
CA MET A 15 21.25 -2.68 1.81
C MET A 15 20.05 -2.81 0.85
N GLY A 16 19.11 -3.72 1.16
CA GLY A 16 17.76 -3.62 0.58
C GLY A 16 16.96 -4.91 0.44
N TRP A 17 17.58 -6.09 0.48
CA TRP A 17 16.89 -7.38 0.39
C TRP A 17 16.67 -8.03 1.76
N HIS A 18 15.58 -8.75 1.91
CA HIS A 18 15.22 -9.48 3.11
C HIS A 18 16.22 -10.61 3.35
N PRO A 19 16.77 -10.79 4.56
CA PRO A 19 17.81 -11.77 4.83
C PRO A 19 17.44 -13.21 4.40
N GLU A 20 16.18 -13.60 4.62
CA GLU A 20 15.68 -14.93 4.24
C GLU A 20 15.48 -15.14 2.73
N LEU A 21 15.59 -14.08 1.91
CA LEU A 21 15.55 -14.16 0.45
C LEU A 21 16.93 -14.29 -0.18
N VAL A 22 18.01 -13.93 0.53
CA VAL A 22 19.37 -13.75 -0.03
C VAL A 22 19.85 -14.93 -0.89
N THR A 23 19.58 -16.17 -0.47
CA THR A 23 19.98 -17.36 -1.21
C THR A 23 19.15 -17.59 -2.48
N THR A 24 17.87 -17.24 -2.43
CA THR A 24 16.91 -17.40 -3.52
C THR A 24 17.09 -16.35 -4.62
N ILE A 25 17.44 -15.13 -4.24
CA ILE A 25 17.48 -13.97 -5.16
C ILE A 25 18.78 -13.85 -5.95
N ARG A 26 19.78 -14.72 -5.72
CA ARG A 26 21.09 -14.61 -6.38
C ARG A 26 21.01 -14.34 -7.90
N PRO A 27 20.08 -14.95 -8.68
CA PRO A 27 19.98 -14.68 -10.11
C PRO A 27 19.59 -13.23 -10.46
N PHE A 28 18.96 -12.52 -9.54
CA PHE A 28 18.43 -11.17 -9.74
C PHE A 28 18.75 -10.23 -8.57
N SER A 29 19.83 -10.50 -7.83
CA SER A 29 20.24 -9.70 -6.67
C SER A 29 20.72 -8.29 -7.05
N ALA A 30 21.03 -8.09 -8.34
CA ALA A 30 21.36 -6.79 -8.91
C ALA A 30 20.13 -5.89 -9.14
N LEU A 31 18.92 -6.45 -9.12
CA LEU A 31 17.69 -5.68 -9.22
C LEU A 31 17.45 -4.87 -7.94
N LYS A 32 16.69 -3.79 -8.08
CA LYS A 32 16.22 -3.00 -6.95
C LYS A 32 15.23 -3.83 -6.13
N PRO A 33 15.49 -4.07 -4.83
CA PRO A 33 14.55 -4.78 -3.99
C PRO A 33 13.19 -4.06 -3.93
N PRO A 34 12.07 -4.80 -4.01
CA PRO A 34 10.75 -4.23 -3.80
C PRO A 34 10.54 -3.89 -2.32
N ASN A 35 9.38 -3.33 -1.96
CA ASN A 35 9.09 -2.99 -0.56
C ASN A 35 9.07 -4.24 0.34
N VAL A 36 9.24 -4.04 1.66
CA VAL A 36 9.33 -5.14 2.62
C VAL A 36 8.11 -6.08 2.58
N HIS A 37 6.90 -5.55 2.33
CA HIS A 37 5.68 -6.34 2.21
C HIS A 37 5.73 -7.28 1.00
N CYS A 38 6.17 -6.77 -0.15
CA CYS A 38 6.39 -7.57 -1.35
C CYS A 38 7.42 -8.67 -1.09
N GLN A 39 8.54 -8.32 -0.44
CA GLN A 39 9.57 -9.29 -0.09
C GLN A 39 9.05 -10.37 0.85
N ILE A 40 8.20 -10.01 1.82
CA ILE A 40 7.53 -10.96 2.72
C ILE A 40 6.58 -11.87 1.95
N ALA A 41 5.83 -11.35 0.97
CA ALA A 41 5.01 -12.19 0.09
C ALA A 41 5.88 -13.14 -0.76
N MET A 42 7.02 -12.66 -1.26
CA MET A 42 7.99 -13.48 -2.00
C MET A 42 8.57 -14.62 -1.16
N LEU A 43 8.65 -14.51 0.17
CA LEU A 43 9.10 -15.61 1.04
C LEU A 43 8.21 -16.85 0.95
N ALA A 44 6.94 -16.69 0.57
CA ALA A 44 5.99 -17.78 0.37
C ALA A 44 6.09 -18.42 -1.02
N ILE A 45 6.95 -17.91 -1.90
CA ILE A 45 7.10 -18.36 -3.29
C ILE A 45 8.36 -19.21 -3.43
N PRO A 46 8.28 -20.42 -4.04
CA PRO A 46 9.44 -21.24 -4.37
C PRO A 46 10.46 -20.51 -5.24
N ALA A 47 11.74 -20.85 -5.07
CA ALA A 47 12.84 -20.20 -5.77
C ALA A 47 12.75 -20.33 -7.31
N ASP A 48 12.30 -21.49 -7.81
CA ASP A 48 12.12 -21.73 -9.25
C ASP A 48 11.00 -20.86 -9.84
N VAL A 49 9.95 -20.58 -9.06
CA VAL A 49 8.86 -19.68 -9.47
C VAL A 49 9.37 -18.25 -9.51
N LEU A 50 10.10 -17.79 -8.49
CA LEU A 50 10.70 -16.44 -8.49
C LEU A 50 11.67 -16.25 -9.67
N LEU A 51 12.44 -17.28 -10.01
CA LEU A 51 13.31 -17.26 -11.19
C LEU A 51 12.50 -17.11 -12.49
N ARG A 52 11.40 -17.86 -12.64
CA ARG A 52 10.50 -17.71 -13.80
C ARG A 52 9.89 -16.32 -13.89
N VAL A 53 9.47 -15.74 -12.76
CA VAL A 53 8.93 -14.37 -12.70
C VAL A 53 9.97 -13.34 -13.12
N HIS A 54 11.22 -13.51 -12.68
CA HIS A 54 12.34 -12.68 -13.16
C HIS A 54 12.56 -12.82 -14.68
N GLN A 55 12.54 -14.05 -15.19
CA GLN A 55 12.77 -14.35 -16.60
C GLN A 55 11.61 -13.91 -17.52
N ALA A 56 10.39 -13.79 -16.99
CA ALA A 56 9.21 -13.42 -17.76
C ALA A 56 9.30 -12.03 -18.42
N SER A 57 10.11 -11.13 -17.86
CA SER A 57 10.42 -9.83 -18.48
C SER A 57 11.46 -9.92 -19.60
N ASN A 58 11.93 -11.12 -19.97
CA ASN A 58 12.91 -11.37 -21.03
C ASN A 58 14.19 -10.52 -20.93
N GLY A 59 14.64 -10.21 -19.70
CA GLY A 59 15.82 -9.38 -19.47
C GLY A 59 15.61 -7.88 -19.73
N GLN A 60 14.38 -7.44 -20.02
CA GLN A 60 14.04 -6.05 -20.30
C GLN A 60 13.26 -5.43 -19.14
N ALA A 61 13.57 -4.17 -18.82
CA ALA A 61 12.79 -3.40 -17.85
C ALA A 61 11.44 -2.97 -18.47
N PRO A 62 10.37 -2.81 -17.67
CA PRO A 62 10.35 -2.97 -16.21
C PRO A 62 10.29 -4.45 -15.77
N PHE A 63 11.15 -4.82 -14.82
CA PHE A 63 11.18 -6.16 -14.26
C PHE A 63 10.00 -6.39 -13.31
N LEU A 64 9.35 -7.55 -13.41
CA LEU A 64 8.27 -7.94 -12.48
C LEU A 64 8.73 -7.90 -11.02
N ILE A 65 9.92 -8.43 -10.75
CA ILE A 65 10.49 -8.51 -9.40
C ILE A 65 10.50 -7.14 -8.67
N GLU A 66 10.76 -6.05 -9.41
CA GLU A 66 10.90 -4.71 -8.85
C GLU A 66 9.56 -3.96 -8.76
N ASN A 67 8.61 -4.30 -9.63
CA ASN A 67 7.45 -3.44 -9.92
C ASN A 67 6.09 -4.05 -9.53
N LEU A 68 6.04 -5.35 -9.25
CA LEU A 68 4.82 -5.97 -8.72
C LEU A 68 4.51 -5.45 -7.32
N SER A 69 3.23 -5.11 -7.09
CA SER A 69 2.70 -4.68 -5.79
C SER A 69 2.57 -5.86 -4.82
N PHE A 70 2.38 -5.57 -3.53
CA PHE A 70 2.08 -6.61 -2.54
C PHE A 70 0.85 -7.43 -2.95
N SER A 71 -0.15 -6.75 -3.51
CA SER A 71 -1.38 -7.39 -3.98
C SER A 71 -1.13 -8.36 -5.13
N ASP A 72 -0.26 -8.01 -6.08
CA ASP A 72 0.09 -8.90 -7.19
C ASP A 72 0.79 -10.16 -6.68
N TRP A 73 1.74 -10.01 -5.76
CA TRP A 73 2.43 -11.14 -5.13
C TRP A 73 1.47 -12.03 -4.33
N ALA A 74 0.57 -11.45 -3.55
CA ALA A 74 -0.43 -12.20 -2.80
C ALA A 74 -1.34 -13.03 -3.72
N THR A 75 -1.79 -12.44 -4.84
CA THR A 75 -2.60 -13.15 -5.84
C THR A 75 -1.81 -14.27 -6.50
N MET A 76 -0.53 -14.07 -6.82
CA MET A 76 0.33 -15.14 -7.35
C MET A 76 0.48 -16.30 -6.37
N VAL A 77 0.69 -16.02 -5.07
CA VAL A 77 0.73 -17.06 -4.03
C VAL A 77 -0.59 -17.84 -4.00
N ALA A 78 -1.73 -17.16 -4.08
CA ALA A 78 -3.03 -17.83 -4.11
C ALA A 78 -3.23 -18.70 -5.35
N VAL A 79 -2.86 -18.22 -6.54
CA VAL A 79 -2.91 -19.01 -7.79
C VAL A 79 -2.04 -20.25 -7.66
N MET A 80 -0.81 -20.11 -7.17
CA MET A 80 0.08 -21.25 -6.96
C MET A 80 -0.49 -22.29 -5.99
N GLN A 81 -1.17 -21.85 -4.92
CA GLN A 81 -1.74 -22.76 -3.91
C GLN A 81 -3.02 -23.45 -4.38
N THR A 82 -3.87 -22.75 -5.13
CA THR A 82 -5.24 -23.21 -5.45
C THR A 82 -5.39 -23.72 -6.87
N ARG A 83 -4.64 -23.13 -7.81
CA ARG A 83 -4.77 -23.34 -9.27
C ARG A 83 -3.37 -23.32 -9.91
N PRO A 84 -2.45 -24.21 -9.51
CA PRO A 84 -1.05 -24.17 -9.96
C PRO A 84 -0.88 -24.29 -11.48
N HIS A 85 -1.85 -24.88 -12.19
CA HIS A 85 -1.84 -25.00 -13.64
C HIS A 85 -2.04 -23.65 -14.35
N GLU A 86 -2.63 -22.64 -13.68
CA GLU A 86 -2.81 -21.28 -14.22
C GLU A 86 -1.63 -20.34 -13.91
N LEU A 87 -0.63 -20.81 -13.14
CA LEU A 87 0.46 -19.95 -12.67
C LEU A 87 1.26 -19.34 -13.82
N GLU A 88 1.54 -20.13 -14.86
CA GLU A 88 2.31 -19.68 -16.01
C GLU A 88 1.57 -18.59 -16.80
N ASP A 89 0.26 -18.75 -16.98
CA ASP A 89 -0.59 -17.77 -17.66
C ASP A 89 -0.66 -16.47 -16.84
N LYS A 90 -0.72 -16.58 -15.50
CA LYS A 90 -0.70 -15.40 -14.63
C LYS A 90 0.62 -14.64 -14.71
N ILE A 91 1.76 -15.33 -14.74
CA ILE A 91 3.08 -14.69 -14.89
C ILE A 91 3.16 -13.95 -16.23
N LYS A 92 2.68 -14.56 -17.33
CA LYS A 92 2.66 -13.93 -18.65
C LYS A 92 1.73 -12.72 -18.70
N GLU A 93 0.55 -12.81 -18.08
CA GLU A 93 -0.39 -11.69 -17.96
C GLU A 93 0.27 -10.50 -17.24
N LEU A 94 0.94 -10.75 -16.11
CA LEU A 94 1.65 -9.71 -15.38
C LEU A 94 2.79 -9.10 -16.22
N ALA A 95 3.59 -9.94 -16.89
CA ALA A 95 4.68 -9.50 -17.75
C ALA A 95 4.20 -8.64 -18.92
N ALA A 96 3.07 -8.99 -19.52
CA ALA A 96 2.48 -8.22 -20.62
C ALA A 96 1.98 -6.83 -20.18
N ASN A 97 1.53 -6.71 -18.93
CA ASN A 97 0.90 -5.49 -18.42
C ASN A 97 1.83 -4.57 -17.63
N ILE A 98 3.02 -5.04 -17.23
CA ILE A 98 3.86 -4.32 -16.25
C ILE A 98 4.31 -2.93 -16.71
N ALA A 99 4.62 -2.76 -18.01
CA ALA A 99 4.99 -1.45 -18.56
C ALA A 99 3.88 -0.42 -18.40
N GLU A 100 2.65 -0.81 -18.69
CA GLU A 100 1.47 0.04 -18.54
C GLU A 100 1.16 0.37 -17.07
N VAL A 101 1.35 -0.61 -16.17
CA VAL A 101 1.21 -0.41 -14.72
C VAL A 101 2.24 0.61 -14.21
N CYS A 102 3.51 0.49 -14.63
CA CYS A 102 4.56 1.44 -14.28
C CYS A 102 4.24 2.86 -14.78
N ARG A 103 3.79 2.98 -16.04
CA ARG A 103 3.40 4.26 -16.65
C ARG A 103 2.25 4.92 -15.89
N LYS A 104 1.16 4.18 -15.63
CA LYS A 104 0.02 4.66 -14.84
C LYS A 104 0.43 5.11 -13.43
N SER A 105 1.28 4.34 -12.77
CA SER A 105 1.78 4.70 -11.43
C SER A 105 2.63 5.98 -11.45
N ALA A 106 3.43 6.19 -12.50
CA ALA A 106 4.20 7.42 -12.67
C ALA A 106 3.31 8.64 -12.92
N MET A 107 2.30 8.50 -13.79
CA MET A 107 1.31 9.56 -14.05
C MET A 107 0.53 9.92 -12.79
N GLU A 108 0.00 8.93 -12.08
CA GLU A 108 -0.71 9.15 -10.83
C GLU A 108 0.15 9.90 -9.81
N ASN A 109 1.43 9.55 -9.69
CA ASN A 109 2.32 10.26 -8.77
C ASN A 109 2.50 11.75 -9.12
N ILE A 110 2.46 12.10 -10.41
CA ILE A 110 2.54 13.49 -10.88
C ILE A 110 1.20 14.21 -10.65
N GLU A 111 0.09 13.53 -10.92
CA GLU A 111 -1.24 14.13 -10.98
C GLU A 111 -2.06 13.95 -9.69
N LEU A 112 -1.54 13.29 -8.65
CA LEU A 112 -2.32 12.91 -7.46
C LEU A 112 -3.04 14.11 -6.83
N ASN A 113 -2.33 15.21 -6.59
CA ASN A 113 -2.91 16.41 -5.99
C ASN A 113 -4.10 16.94 -6.80
N LEU A 114 -4.02 16.80 -8.11
CA LEU A 114 -5.06 17.23 -9.02
C LEU A 114 -6.23 16.25 -9.08
N ILE A 115 -5.96 14.95 -9.09
CA ILE A 115 -7.00 13.91 -8.97
C ILE A 115 -7.80 14.13 -7.68
N VAL A 116 -7.10 14.35 -6.56
CA VAL A 116 -7.70 14.65 -5.25
C VAL A 116 -8.54 15.93 -5.32
N ALA A 117 -7.99 17.03 -5.85
CA ALA A 117 -8.71 18.30 -5.95
C ALA A 117 -9.97 18.20 -6.82
N LYS A 118 -9.91 17.50 -7.95
CA LYS A 118 -11.08 17.28 -8.83
C LYS A 118 -12.16 16.44 -8.17
N GLY A 119 -11.78 15.35 -7.52
CA GLY A 119 -12.73 14.58 -6.72
C GLY A 119 -13.40 15.47 -5.67
N GLU A 120 -12.62 16.36 -5.04
CA GLU A 120 -13.09 17.15 -3.90
C GLU A 120 -14.09 18.17 -4.37
N LYS A 121 -13.81 18.78 -5.52
CA LYS A 121 -14.72 19.68 -6.22
C LYS A 121 -16.05 19.00 -6.52
N ILE A 122 -16.04 17.82 -7.15
CA ILE A 122 -17.27 17.08 -7.48
C ILE A 122 -18.11 16.84 -6.22
N LEU A 123 -17.49 16.37 -5.14
CA LEU A 123 -18.21 16.06 -3.92
C LEU A 123 -18.81 17.31 -3.26
N LEU A 124 -18.04 18.39 -3.18
CA LEU A 124 -18.48 19.64 -2.59
C LEU A 124 -19.63 20.25 -3.39
N GLU A 125 -19.55 20.25 -4.73
CA GLU A 125 -20.61 20.71 -5.62
C GLU A 125 -21.91 19.90 -5.45
N LEU A 126 -21.80 18.57 -5.35
CA LEU A 126 -22.96 17.70 -5.10
C LEU A 126 -23.68 18.01 -3.78
N HIS A 127 -23.00 18.63 -2.82
CA HIS A 127 -23.56 19.01 -1.52
C HIS A 127 -23.77 20.53 -1.38
N GLY A 128 -23.62 21.31 -2.46
CA GLY A 128 -23.86 22.75 -2.47
C GLY A 128 -22.82 23.59 -1.71
N TYR A 129 -21.60 23.06 -1.52
CA TYR A 129 -20.50 23.79 -0.88
C TYR A 129 -19.65 24.56 -1.90
N ASP A 130 -19.01 25.65 -1.43
CA ASP A 130 -18.09 26.46 -2.22
C ASP A 130 -16.82 25.69 -2.62
N THR A 131 -16.45 25.80 -3.90
CA THR A 131 -15.29 25.13 -4.50
C THR A 131 -14.27 26.11 -5.10
N SER A 132 -14.43 27.42 -4.87
CA SER A 132 -13.52 28.46 -5.39
C SER A 132 -12.03 28.18 -5.11
N HIS A 133 -11.72 27.63 -3.92
CA HIS A 133 -10.36 27.27 -3.52
C HIS A 133 -9.72 26.13 -4.33
N LEU A 134 -10.53 25.37 -5.09
CA LEU A 134 -10.08 24.25 -5.94
C LEU A 134 -9.93 24.64 -7.41
N GLU A 135 -10.37 25.84 -7.82
CA GLU A 135 -10.28 26.29 -9.22
C GLU A 135 -8.84 26.56 -9.68
N CYS A 136 -7.91 26.75 -8.75
CA CYS A 136 -6.48 26.89 -9.03
C CYS A 136 -5.76 25.56 -9.27
N ALA A 137 -6.40 24.41 -9.01
CA ALA A 137 -5.84 23.11 -9.37
C ALA A 137 -6.00 22.92 -10.88
N GLY A 138 -4.90 23.04 -11.64
CA GLY A 138 -4.87 23.08 -13.10
C GLY A 138 -5.55 21.89 -13.82
N GLN A 139 -5.51 21.84 -15.15
CA GLN A 139 -6.13 20.73 -15.90
C GLN A 139 -5.30 19.43 -15.80
N ILE A 140 -5.99 18.27 -15.75
CA ILE A 140 -5.31 16.97 -15.83
C ILE A 140 -4.74 16.89 -17.23
N SER A 141 -3.47 16.53 -17.36
CA SER A 141 -2.87 16.34 -18.67
C SER A 141 -3.43 15.05 -19.25
N THR A 142 -4.58 15.13 -19.91
CA THR A 142 -5.16 14.02 -20.69
C THR A 142 -4.36 13.70 -21.95
N ASN A 143 -3.22 14.36 -22.16
CA ASN A 143 -2.34 14.07 -23.28
C ASN A 143 -1.53 12.81 -22.97
N ASP A 144 -2.08 11.67 -23.39
CA ASP A 144 -1.44 10.35 -23.57
C ASP A 144 -0.24 10.37 -24.56
N THR A 145 0.37 11.53 -24.80
CA THR A 145 1.37 11.77 -25.85
C THR A 145 2.73 12.25 -25.34
N SER A 146 2.97 12.35 -24.03
CA SER A 146 4.23 12.93 -23.54
C SER A 146 5.45 11.99 -23.68
N GLU A 147 5.28 10.67 -23.56
CA GLU A 147 6.37 9.72 -23.78
C GLU A 147 6.74 9.61 -25.27
N THR A 148 5.74 9.56 -26.15
CA THR A 148 5.99 9.48 -27.61
C THR A 148 6.57 10.79 -28.15
N PHE A 149 6.14 11.95 -27.66
CA PHE A 149 6.67 13.23 -28.12
C PHE A 149 8.15 13.40 -27.79
N MET A 150 8.58 12.98 -26.60
CA MET A 150 9.97 13.16 -26.17
C MET A 150 10.93 12.18 -26.85
N ASP A 151 10.56 10.90 -27.01
CA ASP A 151 11.42 9.89 -27.67
C ASP A 151 11.49 10.08 -29.19
N THR A 152 10.39 10.47 -29.84
CA THR A 152 10.37 10.76 -31.28
C THR A 152 11.11 12.06 -31.60
N TYR A 153 11.05 13.06 -30.72
CA TYR A 153 11.83 14.28 -30.86
C TYR A 153 13.32 14.01 -30.58
N ILE A 154 13.68 13.36 -29.47
CA ILE A 154 15.08 13.05 -29.13
C ILE A 154 15.78 12.21 -30.22
N SER A 155 15.07 11.25 -30.82
CA SER A 155 15.60 10.46 -31.94
C SER A 155 15.77 11.25 -33.24
N THR A 156 15.05 12.37 -33.43
CA THR A 156 15.15 13.22 -34.62
C THR A 156 16.21 14.33 -34.50
N ILE A 157 16.57 14.77 -33.29
CA ILE A 157 17.60 15.81 -33.07
C ILE A 157 19.05 15.30 -32.95
N ALA A 158 19.33 14.02 -33.21
CA ALA A 158 20.68 13.44 -33.30
C ALA A 158 21.65 13.93 -32.20
N LEU A 159 21.27 13.70 -30.93
CA LEU A 159 22.10 14.09 -29.79
C LEU A 159 23.40 13.30 -29.75
N THR A 160 24.49 13.97 -29.36
CA THR A 160 25.75 13.30 -29.07
C THR A 160 25.64 12.45 -27.79
N PRO A 161 26.49 11.42 -27.60
CA PRO A 161 26.46 10.58 -26.40
C PRO A 161 26.57 11.37 -25.08
N ALA A 162 27.32 12.48 -25.09
CA ALA A 162 27.48 13.35 -23.92
C ALA A 162 26.21 14.13 -23.58
N GLU A 163 25.46 14.60 -24.60
CA GLU A 163 24.20 15.32 -24.41
C GLU A 163 23.09 14.39 -23.92
N LEU A 164 23.06 13.15 -24.42
CA LEU A 164 22.14 12.11 -23.94
C LEU A 164 22.42 11.74 -22.47
N ASP A 165 23.68 11.57 -22.10
CA ASP A 165 24.07 11.29 -20.71
C ASP A 165 23.73 12.46 -19.78
N TYR A 166 23.96 13.69 -20.24
CA TYR A 166 23.59 14.91 -19.52
C TYR A 166 22.07 15.02 -19.29
N LEU A 167 21.26 14.74 -20.33
CA LEU A 167 19.80 14.73 -20.24
C LEU A 167 19.31 13.68 -19.24
N LYS A 168 19.82 12.44 -19.32
CA LYS A 168 19.50 11.37 -18.37
C LYS A 168 19.86 11.75 -16.93
N LYS A 169 21.04 12.34 -16.70
CA LYS A 169 21.44 12.85 -15.38
C LYS A 169 20.52 13.96 -14.89
N LYS A 170 20.13 14.90 -15.75
CA LYS A 170 19.19 15.97 -15.38
C LYS A 170 17.80 15.44 -15.08
N GLU A 171 17.34 14.39 -15.75
CA GLU A 171 16.06 13.76 -15.49
C GLU A 171 16.04 13.02 -14.15
N VAL A 172 17.11 12.30 -13.82
CA VAL A 172 17.33 11.73 -12.48
C VAL A 172 17.31 12.84 -11.43
N LEU A 173 18.03 13.95 -11.66
CA LEU A 173 18.04 15.10 -10.74
C LEU A 173 16.65 15.75 -10.57
N ARG A 174 15.83 15.82 -11.64
CA ARG A 174 14.45 16.31 -11.56
C ARG A 174 13.56 15.36 -10.76
N ARG A 175 13.71 14.03 -10.93
CA ARG A 175 13.01 13.03 -10.12
C ARG A 175 13.41 13.12 -8.65
N ASP A 176 14.70 13.29 -8.37
CA ASP A 176 15.22 13.42 -7.00
C ASP A 176 14.77 14.74 -6.35
N ASN A 177 14.72 15.85 -7.11
CA ASN A 177 14.23 17.14 -6.62
C ASN A 177 12.70 17.14 -6.40
N ALA A 178 11.92 16.48 -7.27
CA ALA A 178 10.50 16.25 -7.03
C ALA A 178 10.26 15.35 -5.80
N TYR A 179 11.22 14.46 -5.49
CA TYR A 179 11.24 13.69 -4.25
C TYR A 179 11.50 14.59 -3.02
N MET A 180 12.33 15.63 -3.16
CA MET A 180 12.70 16.58 -2.10
C MET A 180 11.61 17.61 -1.77
N GLU A 181 10.85 18.12 -2.74
CA GLU A 181 9.74 19.06 -2.48
C GLU A 181 8.61 18.43 -1.65
N ILE A 182 8.42 17.11 -1.74
CA ILE A 182 7.45 16.38 -0.90
C ILE A 182 7.92 16.30 0.57
N THR A 183 9.24 16.27 0.81
CA THR A 183 9.83 16.18 2.15
C THR A 183 9.78 17.48 2.96
N SER A 184 9.68 18.67 2.33
CA SER A 184 9.71 19.95 3.07
C SER A 184 8.38 20.37 3.71
N SER A 185 7.33 19.54 3.67
CA SER A 185 6.04 19.85 4.32
C SER A 185 5.88 19.30 5.74
N SER A 186 6.95 18.75 6.35
CA SER A 186 6.91 18.25 7.73
C SER A 186 6.99 19.38 8.77
N ASN A 187 5.96 20.20 8.85
CA ASN A 187 5.65 20.86 10.11
C ASN A 187 4.81 19.88 10.93
N GLU A 188 5.32 19.51 12.12
CA GLU A 188 4.59 18.78 13.15
C GLU A 188 3.34 19.55 13.56
N THR A 189 2.26 19.42 12.80
CA THR A 189 0.96 19.92 13.20
C THR A 189 0.07 18.74 13.52
N SER A 190 -0.37 18.69 14.78
CA SER A 190 -1.53 17.91 15.23
C SER A 190 -2.59 17.86 14.13
N HIS A 191 -3.14 16.67 13.86
CA HIS A 191 -4.13 16.35 12.83
C HIS A 191 -5.45 17.15 12.94
N LYS A 192 -5.38 18.47 12.88
CA LYS A 192 -6.54 19.34 12.74
C LYS A 192 -6.88 19.31 11.27
N LEU A 193 -8.04 18.72 10.96
CA LEU A 193 -8.77 18.94 9.71
C LEU A 193 -8.99 20.45 9.58
N GLY A 194 -8.01 21.14 9.00
CA GLY A 194 -8.10 22.57 8.74
C GLY A 194 -9.25 22.83 7.77
N LYS A 195 -9.73 24.08 7.76
CA LYS A 195 -10.76 24.53 6.81
C LYS A 195 -10.35 24.25 5.36
N ASN A 196 -9.03 24.21 5.10
CA ASN A 196 -8.40 24.04 3.78
C ASN A 196 -7.66 22.68 3.60
N SER A 197 -7.84 21.69 4.48
CA SER A 197 -7.19 20.39 4.30
C SER A 197 -7.96 19.54 3.30
N SER A 198 -7.30 19.15 2.20
CA SER A 198 -7.82 18.18 1.24
C SER A 198 -8.26 16.91 1.95
N PHE A 199 -9.51 16.48 1.75
CA PHE A 199 -10.10 15.39 2.56
C PHE A 199 -10.40 14.12 1.76
N LEU A 200 -10.12 14.10 0.47
CA LEU A 200 -10.31 12.91 -0.36
C LEU A 200 -9.05 12.05 -0.50
N PRO A 201 -9.10 10.78 -0.10
CA PRO A 201 -8.08 9.80 -0.46
C PRO A 201 -8.44 9.17 -1.81
N LEU A 202 -7.89 9.69 -2.92
CA LEU A 202 -8.07 9.08 -4.25
C LEU A 202 -6.80 8.39 -4.76
N ALA A 203 -5.81 8.16 -3.90
CA ALA A 203 -4.61 7.44 -4.28
C ALA A 203 -4.90 5.94 -4.46
N SER A 204 -4.37 5.36 -5.53
CA SER A 204 -4.38 3.92 -5.74
C SER A 204 -3.60 3.20 -4.64
N SER A 205 -3.89 1.90 -4.47
CA SER A 205 -3.10 1.02 -3.61
C SER A 205 -1.61 1.05 -4.01
N THR A 206 -1.29 1.00 -5.30
CA THR A 206 0.10 1.02 -5.78
C THR A 206 0.83 2.29 -5.38
N TRP A 207 0.17 3.45 -5.46
CA TRP A 207 0.77 4.70 -4.98
C TRP A 207 0.97 4.67 -3.47
N MET A 208 -0.04 4.19 -2.73
CA MET A 208 0.02 4.08 -1.28
C MET A 208 1.15 3.18 -0.77
N GLU A 209 1.47 2.07 -1.46
CA GLU A 209 2.63 1.21 -1.13
C GLU A 209 3.94 1.99 -1.15
N LYS A 210 4.14 2.86 -2.14
CA LYS A 210 5.36 3.65 -2.28
C LYS A 210 5.38 4.80 -1.28
N ALA A 211 4.26 5.48 -1.10
CA ALA A 211 4.17 6.64 -0.22
C ALA A 211 4.40 6.26 1.26
N VAL A 212 3.87 5.11 1.69
CA VAL A 212 3.96 4.71 3.11
C VAL A 212 5.37 4.30 3.54
N GLN A 213 6.26 3.94 2.59
CA GLN A 213 7.67 3.68 2.92
C GLN A 213 8.33 4.90 3.56
N LYS A 214 7.95 6.12 3.15
CA LYS A 214 8.46 7.38 3.70
C LYS A 214 8.14 7.59 5.17
N VAL A 215 7.10 6.91 5.68
CA VAL A 215 6.69 6.94 7.09
C VAL A 215 6.93 5.62 7.81
N HIS A 216 7.86 4.80 7.30
CA HIS A 216 8.22 3.50 7.85
C HIS A 216 6.99 2.60 8.05
N ASN A 217 6.12 2.52 7.03
CA ASN A 217 4.92 1.68 7.02
C ASN A 217 3.82 2.08 8.01
N ARG A 218 3.96 3.22 8.70
CA ARG A 218 2.97 3.75 9.66
C ARG A 218 2.01 4.69 8.94
N LEU A 219 0.97 4.14 8.30
CA LEU A 219 0.00 4.97 7.54
C LEU A 219 -0.64 6.08 8.40
N TRP A 220 -0.83 5.84 9.70
CA TRP A 220 -1.35 6.85 10.65
C TRP A 220 -0.42 8.05 10.88
N LYS A 221 0.78 8.07 10.29
CA LYS A 221 1.71 9.21 10.30
C LYS A 221 1.63 10.05 9.02
N LEU A 222 0.82 9.64 8.03
CA LEU A 222 0.57 10.45 6.84
C LEU A 222 -0.26 11.70 7.20
N ASN A 223 -0.20 12.69 6.33
CA ASN A 223 -0.90 13.98 6.50
C ASN A 223 -2.43 13.86 6.58
N SER A 224 -2.99 12.75 6.08
CA SER A 224 -4.41 12.43 6.17
C SER A 224 -4.62 11.00 6.65
N PHE A 225 -5.59 10.82 7.54
CA PHE A 225 -6.05 9.49 7.97
C PHE A 225 -6.96 8.80 6.96
N ASN A 226 -7.36 9.50 5.89
CA ASN A 226 -8.39 8.98 5.00
C ASN A 226 -7.84 7.93 4.03
N TYR A 227 -6.52 7.87 3.80
CA TYR A 227 -5.95 6.84 2.92
C TYR A 227 -6.27 5.43 3.37
N THR A 228 -6.70 4.58 2.45
CA THR A 228 -6.79 3.13 2.64
C THR A 228 -5.40 2.51 2.62
N THR A 229 -5.25 1.32 3.19
CA THR A 229 -4.02 0.55 2.94
C THR A 229 -3.98 0.01 1.54
N PRO A 230 -2.78 -0.28 1.05
CA PRO A 230 -2.60 -0.85 -0.27
C PRO A 230 -2.86 -2.37 -0.32
N ILE A 231 -3.93 -2.85 0.33
CA ILE A 231 -4.32 -4.25 0.31
C ILE A 231 -5.60 -4.37 -0.51
N SER A 232 -5.51 -4.95 -1.70
CA SER A 232 -6.66 -5.21 -2.55
C SER A 232 -7.59 -6.27 -1.96
N VAL A 233 -8.82 -6.34 -2.48
CA VAL A 233 -9.78 -7.41 -2.15
C VAL A 233 -9.17 -8.78 -2.46
N ASP A 234 -8.52 -8.93 -3.62
CA ASP A 234 -7.89 -10.19 -4.02
C ASP A 234 -6.74 -10.59 -3.10
N ALA A 235 -5.95 -9.62 -2.63
CA ALA A 235 -4.91 -9.87 -1.63
C ALA A 235 -5.50 -10.32 -0.29
N TYR A 236 -6.60 -9.71 0.16
CA TYR A 236 -7.31 -10.19 1.35
C TYR A 236 -7.88 -11.60 1.15
N MET A 237 -8.46 -11.88 -0.02
CA MET A 237 -8.94 -13.22 -0.38
C MET A 237 -7.81 -14.25 -0.30
N ALA A 238 -6.64 -13.92 -0.86
CA ALA A 238 -5.45 -14.77 -0.83
C ALA A 238 -4.97 -15.05 0.60
N LEU A 239 -4.82 -14.00 1.40
CA LEU A 239 -4.34 -14.11 2.79
C LEU A 239 -5.28 -14.97 3.66
N VAL A 240 -6.59 -14.74 3.53
CA VAL A 240 -7.62 -15.37 4.37
C VAL A 240 -8.15 -16.68 3.79
N GLY A 241 -7.87 -16.98 2.52
CA GLY A 241 -8.47 -18.13 1.83
C GLY A 241 -9.99 -17.99 1.70
N LEU A 242 -10.47 -16.81 1.29
CA LEU A 242 -11.89 -16.55 1.11
C LEU A 242 -12.41 -17.12 -0.21
N SER A 243 -13.66 -17.58 -0.19
CA SER A 243 -14.39 -18.02 -1.38
C SER A 243 -15.06 -16.85 -2.10
N ASN A 244 -15.45 -17.05 -3.36
CA ASN A 244 -16.27 -16.07 -4.07
C ASN A 244 -17.60 -15.79 -3.35
N THR A 245 -18.18 -16.81 -2.69
CA THR A 245 -19.39 -16.66 -1.87
C THR A 245 -19.18 -15.70 -0.70
N ASP A 246 -18.03 -15.76 -0.02
CA ASP A 246 -17.70 -14.81 1.06
C ASP A 246 -17.65 -13.37 0.53
N ILE A 247 -17.11 -13.17 -0.68
CA ILE A 247 -17.01 -11.87 -1.34
C ILE A 247 -18.38 -11.35 -1.79
N ASP A 248 -19.23 -12.21 -2.36
CA ASP A 248 -20.59 -11.83 -2.73
C ASP A 248 -21.44 -11.45 -1.51
N ASN A 249 -21.21 -12.13 -0.37
CA ASN A 249 -21.80 -11.74 0.90
C ASN A 249 -21.31 -10.36 1.36
N CYS A 250 -20.01 -10.05 1.22
CA CYS A 250 -19.46 -8.73 1.52
C CYS A 250 -20.09 -7.64 0.63
N ARG A 251 -20.21 -7.87 -0.69
CA ARG A 251 -20.87 -6.95 -1.63
C ARG A 251 -22.33 -6.72 -1.26
N THR A 252 -23.05 -7.78 -0.91
CA THR A 252 -24.45 -7.69 -0.48
C THR A 252 -24.57 -6.87 0.80
N THR A 253 -23.68 -7.11 1.76
CA THR A 253 -23.64 -6.37 3.03
C THR A 253 -23.33 -4.88 2.81
N ALA A 254 -22.38 -4.57 1.92
CA ALA A 254 -22.04 -3.20 1.55
C ALA A 254 -23.22 -2.47 0.89
N ARG A 255 -23.90 -3.11 -0.07
CA ARG A 255 -25.12 -2.57 -0.72
C ARG A 255 -26.24 -2.30 0.29
N ASN A 256 -26.34 -3.12 1.32
CA ASN A 256 -27.32 -2.96 2.39
C ASN A 256 -26.86 -1.99 3.49
N ALA A 257 -25.76 -1.25 3.30
CA ALA A 257 -25.23 -0.28 4.26
C ALA A 257 -25.03 -0.85 5.68
N THR A 258 -24.77 -2.16 5.78
CA THR A 258 -24.76 -2.87 7.06
C THR A 258 -23.37 -2.84 7.70
N ILE A 259 -23.31 -2.41 8.96
CA ILE A 259 -22.08 -2.45 9.76
C ILE A 259 -21.98 -3.77 10.55
N HIS A 260 -20.77 -4.32 10.65
CA HIS A 260 -20.48 -5.59 11.32
C HIS A 260 -20.22 -5.44 12.82
N PHE A 261 -19.74 -4.26 13.22
CA PHE A 261 -19.33 -3.92 14.57
C PHE A 261 -20.14 -2.73 15.10
N PRO A 262 -20.50 -2.73 16.40
CA PRO A 262 -21.29 -1.67 17.01
C PRO A 262 -20.55 -0.32 16.99
N ALA A 263 -21.31 0.75 16.72
CA ALA A 263 -20.86 2.14 16.87
C ALA A 263 -20.80 2.62 18.34
N GLY A 264 -21.25 1.78 19.28
CA GLY A 264 -21.37 2.09 20.70
C GLY A 264 -20.10 1.87 21.52
N ARG A 265 -20.22 1.93 22.86
CA ARG A 265 -19.08 1.78 23.80
C ARG A 265 -18.53 0.36 23.85
N VAL A 266 -19.36 -0.64 23.63
CA VAL A 266 -18.95 -2.05 23.60
C VAL A 266 -18.38 -2.32 22.22
N GLY A 267 -17.06 -2.42 22.09
CA GLY A 267 -16.41 -2.81 20.83
C GLY A 267 -16.33 -4.34 20.69
N TYR A 268 -15.98 -4.81 19.48
CA TYR A 268 -15.70 -6.21 19.24
C TYR A 268 -14.27 -6.54 19.64
N ASP A 269 -14.08 -7.48 20.57
CA ASP A 269 -12.76 -7.98 20.94
C ASP A 269 -12.38 -9.15 20.01
N ALA A 270 -11.41 -8.90 19.13
CA ALA A 270 -10.85 -9.92 18.24
C ALA A 270 -9.47 -10.40 18.72
N ASP A 271 -9.12 -10.12 19.97
CA ASP A 271 -7.83 -10.43 20.57
C ASP A 271 -6.62 -9.84 19.81
N PHE A 272 -6.75 -8.58 19.37
CA PHE A 272 -5.62 -7.88 18.74
C PHE A 272 -4.51 -7.61 19.76
N LEU A 273 -3.26 -7.65 19.28
CA LEU A 273 -2.12 -7.20 20.07
C LEU A 273 -2.31 -5.74 20.53
N PRO A 274 -1.91 -5.40 21.76
CA PRO A 274 -1.87 -4.01 22.19
C PRO A 274 -1.04 -3.17 21.23
N ILE A 275 -1.57 -2.01 20.82
CA ILE A 275 -0.90 -1.13 19.85
C ILE A 275 0.47 -0.67 20.39
N ALA A 276 0.65 -0.57 21.71
CA ALA A 276 1.96 -0.28 22.32
C ALA A 276 3.06 -1.33 22.00
N LYS A 277 2.68 -2.58 21.71
CA LYS A 277 3.64 -3.60 21.23
C LYS A 277 4.09 -3.32 19.80
N LEU A 278 3.26 -2.63 19.01
CA LEU A 278 3.52 -2.27 17.63
C LEU A 278 4.31 -0.95 17.52
N GLU A 279 3.97 0.06 18.34
CA GLU A 279 4.65 1.36 18.37
C GLU A 279 4.72 1.93 19.80
N LYS A 280 5.92 2.33 20.24
CA LYS A 280 6.13 2.97 21.55
C LYS A 280 5.28 4.24 21.68
N GLY A 281 4.70 4.45 22.85
CA GLY A 281 3.84 5.60 23.14
C GLY A 281 2.37 5.43 22.72
N LYS A 282 2.01 4.31 22.09
CA LYS A 282 0.61 3.94 21.85
C LYS A 282 0.00 3.24 23.06
N CYS A 283 -1.30 2.94 22.96
CA CYS A 283 -2.06 2.37 24.06
C CYS A 283 -1.53 0.99 24.50
N PRO A 284 -1.27 0.77 25.80
CA PRO A 284 -0.80 -0.53 26.32
C PRO A 284 -1.91 -1.55 26.51
N LYS A 285 -3.19 -1.16 26.47
CA LYS A 285 -4.32 -2.08 26.56
C LYS A 285 -4.67 -2.67 25.19
N LYS A 286 -5.28 -3.85 25.19
CA LYS A 286 -5.83 -4.47 23.96
C LYS A 286 -6.89 -3.55 23.37
N PRO A 287 -6.82 -3.22 22.06
CA PRO A 287 -7.85 -2.44 21.42
C PRO A 287 -9.06 -3.31 21.11
N VAL A 288 -10.23 -2.67 21.05
CA VAL A 288 -11.46 -3.27 20.52
C VAL A 288 -11.80 -2.64 19.17
N LEU A 289 -12.49 -3.38 18.32
CA LEU A 289 -12.92 -2.90 17.01
C LEU A 289 -14.29 -2.22 17.05
N HIS A 290 -14.40 -1.16 16.27
CA HIS A 290 -15.61 -0.41 16.05
C HIS A 290 -15.77 -0.10 14.56
N GLN A 291 -17.00 0.19 14.14
CA GLN A 291 -17.30 0.81 12.85
C GLN A 291 -18.18 2.03 13.11
N LYS A 292 -17.93 3.11 12.37
CA LYS A 292 -18.86 4.23 12.34
C LYS A 292 -20.08 3.83 11.51
N GLY A 293 -21.27 4.10 12.05
CA GLY A 293 -22.51 3.95 11.30
C GLY A 293 -22.54 4.85 10.08
N ILE A 294 -23.38 4.49 9.12
CA ILE A 294 -23.61 5.32 7.92
C ILE A 294 -24.52 6.47 8.35
N PRO A 295 -24.03 7.74 8.34
CA PRO A 295 -24.85 8.86 8.72
C PRO A 295 -25.97 9.03 7.68
N SER A 296 -27.10 9.60 8.11
CA SER A 296 -28.02 10.27 7.19
C SER A 296 -27.27 11.38 6.44
N PHE A 297 -27.85 11.87 5.34
CA PHE A 297 -27.27 12.92 4.49
C PHE A 297 -26.55 14.00 5.34
N PRO A 298 -25.26 14.28 5.09
CA PRO A 298 -24.44 15.09 6.00
C PRO A 298 -25.00 16.50 6.12
N ALA A 299 -25.20 16.98 7.36
CA ALA A 299 -25.82 18.27 7.62
C ALA A 299 -24.83 19.45 7.46
N ASP A 300 -23.54 19.18 7.57
CA ASP A 300 -22.48 20.18 7.44
C ASP A 300 -21.20 19.61 6.79
N LEU A 301 -20.27 20.50 6.45
CA LEU A 301 -18.98 20.12 5.84
C LEU A 301 -18.14 19.21 6.76
N PRO A 302 -18.04 19.43 8.08
CA PRO A 302 -17.42 18.48 9.00
C PRO A 302 -18.01 17.05 8.97
N GLU A 303 -19.33 16.90 8.82
CA GLU A 303 -20.00 15.61 8.67
C GLU A 303 -19.72 14.98 7.31
N LEU A 304 -19.73 15.77 6.23
CA LEU A 304 -19.34 15.31 4.90
C LEU A 304 -17.90 14.77 4.90
N LYS A 305 -16.98 15.43 5.61
CA LYS A 305 -15.59 14.96 5.78
C LYS A 305 -15.49 13.62 6.50
N LYS A 306 -16.47 13.25 7.33
CA LYS A 306 -16.49 11.96 8.06
C LYS A 306 -17.00 10.81 7.20
N LEU A 307 -17.68 11.09 6.08
CA LEU A 307 -18.31 10.10 5.21
C LEU A 307 -17.31 9.04 4.71
N TRP A 308 -16.08 9.43 4.41
CA TRP A 308 -15.03 8.53 3.87
C TRP A 308 -14.55 7.43 4.80
N ASN A 309 -14.85 7.57 6.09
CA ASN A 309 -14.48 6.56 7.09
C ASN A 309 -15.71 5.83 7.65
N VAL A 310 -16.86 6.00 7.01
CA VAL A 310 -18.08 5.27 7.35
C VAL A 310 -17.90 3.80 7.04
N GLY A 311 -18.34 2.93 7.94
CA GLY A 311 -18.15 1.49 7.77
C GLY A 311 -16.70 1.03 7.88
N ARG A 312 -15.69 1.91 7.86
CA ARG A 312 -14.29 1.52 8.01
C ARG A 312 -14.03 1.00 9.43
N PRO A 313 -13.57 -0.25 9.60
CA PRO A 313 -13.22 -0.76 10.91
C PRO A 313 -12.02 -0.01 11.51
N PHE A 314 -12.10 0.35 12.79
CA PHE A 314 -10.99 0.96 13.53
C PHE A 314 -10.85 0.36 14.92
N GLN A 315 -9.60 0.34 15.36
CA GLN A 315 -9.19 -0.03 16.69
C GLN A 315 -9.29 1.19 17.61
N LYS A 316 -9.99 1.03 18.73
CA LYS A 316 -10.08 2.02 19.81
C LYS A 316 -9.59 1.41 21.11
N CYS A 317 -8.82 2.18 21.86
CA CYS A 317 -8.39 1.74 23.18
C CYS A 317 -9.44 2.06 24.25
N ALA A 318 -9.58 1.15 25.23
CA ALA A 318 -10.52 1.30 26.35
C ALA A 318 -9.97 2.13 27.53
N CYS A 319 -8.80 2.79 27.41
CA CYS A 319 -8.30 3.68 28.46
C CYS A 319 -8.87 5.10 28.35
N ASN A 320 -9.24 5.65 29.51
CA ASN A 320 -9.56 7.06 29.66
C ASN A 320 -8.34 7.90 29.24
N GLY A 321 -8.57 8.91 28.38
CA GLY A 321 -7.51 9.78 27.85
C GLY A 321 -6.81 9.26 26.60
N CYS A 322 -7.06 8.02 26.16
CA CYS A 322 -6.52 7.45 24.92
C CYS A 322 -7.43 7.66 23.70
N GLU A 323 -8.53 8.40 23.88
CA GLU A 323 -9.66 8.50 22.95
C GLU A 323 -9.29 9.13 21.60
N LEU A 324 -8.18 9.89 21.55
CA LEU A 324 -7.66 10.53 20.35
C LEU A 324 -6.79 9.60 19.48
N ASN A 325 -6.45 8.41 19.98
CA ASN A 325 -5.53 7.47 19.31
C ASN A 325 -6.31 6.30 18.69
N LEU A 326 -7.18 6.57 17.73
CA LEU A 326 -7.73 5.51 16.89
C LEU A 326 -6.71 5.10 15.81
N THR A 327 -6.75 3.82 15.42
CA THR A 327 -5.98 3.32 14.28
C THR A 327 -6.91 2.51 13.40
N TRP A 328 -6.93 2.76 12.08
CA TRP A 328 -7.74 1.95 11.17
C TRP A 328 -7.24 0.51 11.13
N LEU A 329 -8.17 -0.46 11.02
CA LEU A 329 -7.82 -1.88 11.05
C LEU A 329 -6.83 -2.22 9.93
N ASP A 330 -7.13 -1.77 8.72
CA ASP A 330 -6.30 -1.99 7.56
C ASP A 330 -4.89 -1.44 7.78
N HIS A 331 -4.75 -0.23 8.33
CA HIS A 331 -3.44 0.37 8.68
C HIS A 331 -2.65 -0.53 9.64
N THR A 332 -3.32 -1.07 10.67
CA THR A 332 -2.69 -2.01 11.60
C THR A 332 -2.25 -3.29 10.89
N ILE A 333 -3.09 -3.85 10.02
CA ILE A 333 -2.76 -5.06 9.25
C ILE A 333 -1.53 -4.82 8.37
N TRP A 334 -1.50 -3.71 7.63
CA TRP A 334 -0.34 -3.36 6.80
C TRP A 334 0.93 -3.20 7.64
N TYR A 335 0.84 -2.52 8.78
CA TYR A 335 2.00 -2.36 9.66
C TYR A 335 2.51 -3.69 10.20
N ILE A 336 1.61 -4.61 10.60
CA ILE A 336 1.98 -5.96 11.08
C ILE A 336 2.69 -6.75 10.00
N ILE A 337 2.18 -6.75 8.76
CA ILE A 337 2.83 -7.45 7.63
C ILE A 337 4.25 -6.93 7.44
N GLY A 338 4.49 -5.63 7.53
CA GLY A 338 5.83 -5.06 7.39
C GLY A 338 6.73 -5.19 8.62
N ASN A 339 6.23 -5.71 9.75
CA ASN A 339 6.92 -5.82 11.04
C ASN A 339 6.51 -7.13 11.74
N LEU A 340 6.65 -8.26 11.02
CA LEU A 340 6.22 -9.56 11.52
C LEU A 340 6.89 -9.95 12.83
N ASP A 341 8.11 -9.47 13.10
CA ASP A 341 8.82 -9.63 14.37
C ASP A 341 8.01 -9.16 15.58
N LYS A 342 7.08 -8.22 15.40
CA LYS A 342 6.19 -7.73 16.47
C LYS A 342 5.03 -8.68 16.78
N LEU A 343 4.70 -9.59 15.86
CA LEU A 343 3.62 -10.54 16.02
C LEU A 343 4.02 -11.68 16.96
N ASP A 344 5.18 -12.30 16.69
CA ASP A 344 5.77 -13.34 17.53
C ASP A 344 7.30 -13.24 17.52
N LEU A 345 7.85 -12.77 18.63
CA LEU A 345 9.31 -12.63 18.83
C LEU A 345 10.02 -13.99 18.94
N ASN A 346 9.29 -15.06 19.27
CA ASN A 346 9.87 -16.38 19.48
C ASN A 346 9.89 -17.23 18.20
N ALA A 347 9.14 -16.82 17.17
CA ALA A 347 9.14 -17.51 15.90
C ALA A 347 10.55 -17.47 15.26
N PRO A 348 11.04 -18.58 14.68
CA PRO A 348 12.42 -18.70 14.22
C PRO A 348 12.71 -17.98 12.89
N SER A 349 11.68 -17.56 12.16
CA SER A 349 11.80 -16.89 10.86
C SER A 349 10.53 -16.09 10.51
N ASP A 350 10.66 -15.13 9.60
CA ASP A 350 9.53 -14.35 9.08
C ASP A 350 8.60 -15.21 8.22
N LYS A 351 9.09 -16.28 7.58
CA LYS A 351 8.22 -17.30 6.99
C LYS A 351 7.23 -17.89 8.00
N ILE A 352 7.71 -18.29 9.17
CA ILE A 352 6.85 -18.84 10.23
C ILE A 352 5.91 -17.75 10.77
N ARG A 353 6.41 -16.53 11.00
CA ARG A 353 5.56 -15.41 11.46
C ARG A 353 4.47 -15.05 10.46
N MET A 354 4.75 -15.14 9.16
CA MET A 354 3.75 -14.94 8.12
C MET A 354 2.68 -16.03 8.13
N LEU A 355 3.05 -17.30 8.38
CA LEU A 355 2.09 -18.40 8.54
C LEU A 355 1.21 -18.20 9.78
N GLU A 356 1.78 -17.76 10.90
CA GLU A 356 1.02 -17.42 12.11
C GLU A 356 0.06 -16.23 11.85
N PHE A 357 0.54 -15.20 11.15
CA PHE A 357 -0.32 -14.10 10.71
C PHE A 357 -1.48 -14.61 9.85
N GLN A 358 -1.20 -15.48 8.88
CA GLN A 358 -2.21 -16.12 8.04
C GLN A 358 -3.22 -16.94 8.87
N ALA A 359 -2.75 -17.67 9.88
CA ALA A 359 -3.62 -18.41 10.79
C ALA A 359 -4.57 -17.49 11.56
N LEU A 360 -4.09 -16.34 12.06
CA LEU A 360 -4.92 -15.33 12.73
C LEU A 360 -6.00 -14.78 11.79
N VAL A 361 -5.63 -14.34 10.59
CA VAL A 361 -6.59 -13.78 9.61
C VAL A 361 -7.58 -14.81 9.07
N ARG A 362 -7.23 -16.11 9.11
CA ARG A 362 -8.14 -17.22 8.77
C ARG A 362 -9.10 -17.60 9.91
N THR A 363 -8.77 -17.24 11.15
CA THR A 363 -9.50 -17.66 12.36
C THR A 363 -10.05 -16.44 13.10
N SER A 364 -9.38 -16.01 14.17
CA SER A 364 -9.83 -14.95 15.09
C SER A 364 -10.03 -13.60 14.41
N TRP A 365 -9.27 -13.31 13.35
CA TRP A 365 -9.36 -12.05 12.61
C TRP A 365 -10.17 -12.16 11.31
N LYS A 366 -10.75 -13.32 10.98
CA LYS A 366 -11.54 -13.48 9.74
C LYS A 366 -12.70 -12.49 9.66
N ARG A 367 -13.47 -12.34 10.75
CA ARG A 367 -14.60 -11.40 10.81
C ARG A 367 -14.16 -9.93 10.64
N PRO A 368 -13.11 -9.45 11.33
CA PRO A 368 -12.47 -8.17 11.03
C PRO A 368 -12.11 -7.97 9.55
N ILE A 369 -11.50 -8.97 8.89
CA ILE A 369 -11.13 -8.87 7.48
C ILE A 369 -12.38 -8.78 6.58
N LEU A 370 -13.42 -9.57 6.83
CA LEU A 370 -14.69 -9.47 6.07
C LEU A 370 -15.33 -8.08 6.20
N ALA A 371 -15.28 -7.48 7.40
CA ALA A 371 -15.74 -6.12 7.62
C ALA A 371 -14.90 -5.09 6.86
N GLN A 372 -13.59 -5.30 6.77
CA GLN A 372 -12.68 -4.46 5.98
C GLN A 372 -12.97 -4.58 4.47
N ILE A 373 -13.17 -5.79 3.95
CA ILE A 373 -13.54 -6.02 2.54
C ILE A 373 -14.91 -5.40 2.24
N THR A 374 -15.87 -5.53 3.16
CA THR A 374 -17.18 -4.86 3.02
C THR A 374 -17.00 -3.35 2.86
N PHE A 375 -16.14 -2.73 3.67
CA PHE A 375 -15.81 -1.31 3.53
C PHE A 375 -15.16 -0.97 2.18
N LEU A 376 -14.30 -1.83 1.62
CA LEU A 376 -13.71 -1.58 0.29
C LEU A 376 -14.75 -1.60 -0.86
N PHE A 377 -15.95 -2.14 -0.62
CA PHE A 377 -17.06 -2.11 -1.59
C PHE A 377 -18.06 -0.96 -1.37
N ILE A 378 -17.96 -0.26 -0.23
CA ILE A 378 -18.73 0.97 0.06
C ILE A 378 -17.99 2.14 -0.59
#